data_AF-A0A9P9RJC1-F1
#
_entry.id   AF-A0A9P9RJC1-F1
#
_cell.length_a   1.000
_cell.length_b   1.000
_cell.length_c   1.000
_cell.angle_alpha   90.00
_cell.angle_beta   90.00
_cell.angle_gamma   90.00
#
_symmetry.space_group_name_H-M   'P 1'
#
loop_
_entity.id
_entity.type
_entity.pdbx_description
1 polymer ?
#
loop_
_entity_poly.entity_id
_entity_poly.type
_entity_poly.pdbx_seq_one_letter_code
_entity_poly.pdbx_strand_id
1 'polypeptide(L)' 'ICRFLFPHPLVSESFVTPEGSIRMRRNHQFVNRYNPVIASAIRCNHDVNFTPTSPKVLAAVYYMTNYATK' A
#
# COMPACT_ATOMS: atom_id res chain seq x y z
N ILE A 1 -6.42 -16.08 -0.51
CA ILE A 1 -6.30 -14.91 0.40
C ILE A 1 -5.19 -14.00 -0.13
N CYS A 2 -5.44 -12.69 -0.25
CA CYS A 2 -4.45 -11.72 -0.75
C CYS A 2 -3.22 -11.69 0.17
N ARG A 3 -2.00 -11.71 -0.38
CA ARG A 3 -0.73 -11.69 0.40
C ARG A 3 -0.62 -10.45 1.30
N PHE A 4 -1.27 -9.36 0.92
CA PHE A 4 -1.33 -8.11 1.66
C PHE A 4 -2.57 -7.99 2.56
N LEU A 5 -3.33 -9.08 2.74
CA LEU A 5 -4.49 -9.17 3.63
C LEU A 5 -5.61 -8.16 3.31
N PHE A 6 -5.77 -7.80 2.04
CA PHE A 6 -6.94 -7.07 1.57
C PHE A 6 -8.17 -7.99 1.50
N PRO A 7 -9.38 -7.48 1.76
CA PRO A 7 -9.71 -6.09 2.14
C PRO A 7 -9.33 -5.77 3.59
N HIS A 8 -8.81 -4.56 3.84
CA HIS A 8 -8.55 -4.12 5.21
C HIS A 8 -9.83 -3.63 5.89
N PRO A 9 -10.01 -3.89 7.20
CA PRO A 9 -11.15 -3.36 7.94
C PRO A 9 -11.11 -1.83 7.97
N LEU A 10 -12.25 -1.22 7.67
CA LEU A 10 -12.44 0.23 7.78
C LEU A 10 -12.60 0.60 9.26
N VAL A 11 -11.93 1.68 9.66
CA VAL A 11 -12.04 2.26 10.99
C VAL A 11 -12.63 3.66 10.87
N SER A 12 -13.51 4.03 11.80
CA SER A 12 -14.17 5.35 11.81
C SER A 12 -13.20 6.48 12.09
N GLU A 13 -12.17 6.25 12.90
CA GLU A 13 -11.15 7.23 13.27
C GLU A 13 -9.75 6.58 13.27
N SER A 14 -8.71 7.41 13.18
CA SER A 14 -7.32 6.93 13.21
C SER A 14 -6.88 6.72 14.66
N PHE A 15 -6.35 5.53 14.97
CA PHE A 15 -5.83 5.20 16.29
C PHE A 15 -4.59 4.31 16.21
N VAL A 16 -3.83 4.25 17.31
CA VAL A 16 -2.71 3.33 17.48
C VAL A 16 -3.21 2.12 18.25
N THR A 17 -2.99 0.92 17.73
CA THR A 17 -3.38 -0.32 18.40
C THR A 17 -2.43 -0.60 19.57
N PRO A 18 -2.87 -1.37 20.59
CA PRO A 18 -2.01 -1.77 21.71
C PRO A 18 -0.72 -2.47 21.28
N GLU A 19 -0.71 -3.12 20.12
CA GLU A 19 0.44 -3.81 19.52
C GLU A 19 1.40 -2.85 18.78
N GLY A 20 1.18 -1.53 18.88
CA GLY A 20 2.02 -0.51 18.25
C GLY A 20 1.77 -0.30 16.76
N SER A 21 0.72 -0.88 16.20
CA SER A 21 0.36 -0.70 14.80
C SER A 21 -0.58 0.50 14.62
N ILE A 22 -0.40 1.31 13.58
CA ILE A 22 -1.29 2.44 13.31
C ILE A 22 -2.46 1.97 12.43
N ARG A 23 -3.70 2.15 12.90
CA ARG A 23 -4.92 1.96 12.11
C ARG A 23 -5.46 3.33 11.75
N MET A 24 -5.47 3.65 10.46
CA MET A 24 -5.95 4.94 9.98
C MET A 24 -7.33 4.86 9.33
N ARG A 25 -8.17 5.89 9.58
CA ARG A 25 -9.47 6.07 8.90
C ARG A 25 -9.29 6.07 7.40
N ARG A 26 -10.08 5.28 6.67
CA ARG A 26 -10.03 5.19 5.20
C ARG A 26 -11.43 5.25 4.63
N ASN A 27 -11.56 5.73 3.40
CA ASN A 27 -12.84 5.76 2.68
C ASN A 27 -13.11 4.44 1.92
N HIS A 28 -12.07 3.65 1.63
CA HIS A 28 -12.21 2.43 0.85
C HIS A 28 -11.23 1.33 1.32
N GLN A 29 -11.71 0.10 1.37
CA GLN A 29 -11.03 -1.06 1.96
C GLN A 29 -9.82 -1.58 1.16
N PHE A 30 -9.71 -1.19 -0.12
CA PHE A 30 -8.60 -1.54 -1.02
C PHE A 30 -7.56 -0.42 -1.19
N VAL A 31 -7.73 0.72 -0.52
CA VAL A 31 -6.80 1.83 -0.63
C VAL A 31 -5.78 1.76 0.51
N ASN A 32 -4.50 1.81 0.15
CA ASN A 32 -3.42 1.97 1.09
C ASN A 32 -3.19 3.47 1.35
N ARG A 33 -3.03 3.86 2.62
CA ARG A 33 -2.99 5.28 3.04
C ARG A 33 -1.55 5.80 3.16
N TYR A 34 -1.44 7.13 3.05
CA TYR A 34 -0.32 8.02 3.40
C TYR A 34 1.02 7.33 3.68
N ASN A 35 1.90 7.38 2.69
CA ASN A 35 3.30 7.03 2.84
C ASN A 35 4.11 8.33 3.03
N PRO A 36 4.79 8.55 4.17
CA PRO A 36 5.50 9.79 4.44
C PRO A 36 6.63 10.06 3.43
N VAL A 37 7.24 9.01 2.88
CA VAL A 37 8.28 9.14 1.84
C VAL A 37 7.67 9.67 0.56
N ILE A 38 6.54 9.11 0.15
CA ILE A 38 5.82 9.56 -1.05
C ILE A 38 5.27 10.97 -0.82
N ALA A 39 4.71 11.28 0.35
CA ALA A 39 4.23 12.62 0.67
C ALA A 39 5.35 13.66 0.60
N SER A 40 6.54 13.33 1.12
CA SER A 40 7.72 14.19 1.03
C SER A 40 8.18 14.39 -0.43
N ALA A 41 8.15 13.32 -1.23
CA ALA A 41 8.59 13.34 -2.62
C ALA A 41 7.65 14.14 -3.53
N ILE A 42 6.32 13.90 -3.47
CA ILE A 42 5.36 14.56 -4.36
C ILE A 42 4.74 15.83 -3.75
N ARG A 43 4.94 16.10 -2.46
CA ARG A 43 4.35 17.24 -1.71
C ARG A 43 2.82 17.35 -1.83
N CYS A 44 2.16 16.22 -2.13
CA CYS A 44 0.72 16.12 -2.35
C CYS A 44 0.15 14.96 -1.54
N ASN A 45 -1.13 15.08 -1.15
CA ASN A 45 -1.88 13.95 -0.59
C ASN A 45 -2.05 12.88 -1.67
N HIS A 46 -1.71 11.64 -1.35
CA HIS A 46 -1.72 10.53 -2.30
C HIS A 46 -2.39 9.31 -1.68
N ASP A 47 -3.21 8.64 -2.49
CA ASP A 47 -3.81 7.35 -2.18
C ASP A 47 -3.22 6.32 -3.15
N VAL A 48 -2.60 5.26 -2.61
CA VAL A 48 -2.00 4.20 -3.43
C VAL A 48 -2.90 2.98 -3.37
N ASN A 49 -3.52 2.65 -4.50
CA ASN A 49 -4.22 1.39 -4.67
C ASN A 49 -3.32 0.44 -5.48
N PHE A 50 -2.89 -0.66 -4.86
CA PHE A 50 -2.14 -1.69 -5.58
C PHE A 50 -3.12 -2.52 -6.40
N THR A 51 -3.14 -2.31 -7.72
CA THR A 51 -4.00 -3.06 -8.65
C THR A 51 -3.14 -4.05 -9.44
N PRO A 52 -2.93 -5.28 -8.95
CA PRO A 52 -2.16 -6.27 -9.67
C PRO A 52 -2.99 -6.86 -10.80
N THR A 53 -2.92 -6.29 -12.00
CA THR A 53 -3.26 -7.05 -13.21
C THR A 53 -2.11 -8.03 -13.49
N SER A 54 -2.42 -9.33 -13.42
CA SER A 54 -1.47 -10.47 -13.41
C SER A 54 -0.21 -10.30 -14.29
N PRO A 55 -0.30 -9.92 -15.59
CA PRO A 55 0.88 -9.87 -16.45
C PRO A 55 1.85 -8.73 -16.12
N LYS A 56 1.31 -7.55 -15.75
CA LYS A 56 2.11 -6.34 -15.53
C LYS A 56 2.93 -6.43 -14.26
N VAL A 57 2.38 -7.06 -13.22
CA VAL A 57 3.10 -7.26 -11.95
C VAL A 57 4.19 -8.29 -12.12
N LEU A 58 3.93 -9.39 -12.85
CA LEU A 58 4.97 -10.39 -13.12
C LEU A 58 6.14 -9.79 -13.91
N ALA A 59 5.83 -8.98 -14.93
CA ALA A 59 6.84 -8.27 -15.73
C ALA A 59 7.65 -7.27 -14.89
N ALA A 60 6.99 -6.49 -14.02
CA ALA A 60 7.66 -5.54 -13.14
C ALA A 60 8.57 -6.26 -12.12
N VAL A 61 8.10 -7.34 -11.51
CA VAL A 61 8.91 -8.17 -10.60
C VAL A 61 10.13 -8.69 -11.35
N TYR A 62 9.93 -9.36 -12.50
CA TYR A 62 11.02 -9.90 -13.32
C TYR A 62 12.07 -8.85 -13.68
N TYR A 63 11.63 -7.67 -14.10
CA TYR A 63 12.53 -6.56 -14.43
C TYR A 63 13.33 -6.09 -13.22
N MET A 64 12.67 -5.86 -12.08
CA MET A 64 13.31 -5.42 -10.85
C MET A 64 14.32 -6.45 -10.33
N THR A 65 13.99 -7.75 -10.31
CA THR A 65 14.94 -8.79 -9.89
C THR A 65 16.12 -8.84 -10.83
N ASN A 66 15.90 -8.85 -12.15
CA ASN A 66 16.97 -8.91 -13.14
C ASN A 66 17.96 -7.74 -12.97
N TYR A 67 17.43 -6.53 -12.78
CA TYR A 67 18.24 -5.33 -12.57
C TYR A 67 19.00 -5.36 -11.23
N ALA A 68 18.36 -5.81 -10.15
CA ALA A 68 19.00 -5.88 -8.83
C ALA A 68 20.09 -6.95 -8.75
N THR A 69 20.01 -8.01 -9.56
CA THR A 69 21.03 -9.07 -9.67
C THR A 69 22.10 -8.80 -10.72
N LYS A 70 22.02 -7.66 -11.42
CA LYS A 70 22.99 -7.22 -12.42
C LYS A 70 24.13 -6.47 -11.76
#